data_AF-A0A803L4Z9-F1
#
_entry.id   AF-A0A803L4Z9-F1
#
_cell.length_a   1.000
_cell.length_b   1.000
_cell.length_c   1.000
_cell.angle_alpha   90.00
_cell.angle_beta   90.00
_cell.angle_gamma   90.00
#
_symmetry.space_group_name_H-M   'P 1'
#
loop_
_entity.id
_entity.type
_entity.pdbx_description
1 polymer ?
#
loop_
_entity_poly.entity_id
_entity_poly.type
_entity_poly.pdbx_seq_one_letter_code
_entity_poly.pdbx_strand_id
1 'polypeptide(L)'
;MGATSFLRSLSRLPTVRRSTNLSMVTPLPAQSQFSEEVTEKLNALRASECEYASASWLVEVLDATILTQKVAQEQVIKSASNVTLSKLDKETIESYLEDNIELLDACNGLVEKIDVIHKYDDTLQSIVRSLAIEGRSQEILKECSKVEAQCAALDKCSPKLCRLMGRKETTHVYQGEQDLELHEALSGSREVASMSCNLFQRALSFKSRQGLLKSRSKLSTTWSSSLNELQVALNDEAERRKK
;
A
#
# COMPACT_ATOMS: atom_id res chain seq x y z
N MET A 1 -59.06 7.95 50.38
CA MET A 1 -57.87 7.74 49.52
C MET A 1 -56.76 8.64 50.01
N GLY A 2 -55.56 8.09 50.23
CA GLY A 2 -54.30 8.82 50.23
C GLY A 2 -53.96 9.72 51.42
N ALA A 3 -53.43 9.10 52.48
CA ALA A 3 -52.51 9.65 53.49
C ALA A 3 -51.30 10.38 52.82
N THR A 4 -50.45 11.21 53.42
CA THR A 4 -50.27 11.88 54.71
C THR A 4 -49.06 12.81 54.54
N SER A 5 -49.04 13.91 55.29
CA SER A 5 -47.89 14.70 55.76
C SER A 5 -46.46 14.27 55.39
N PHE A 6 -45.66 15.24 54.93
CA PHE A 6 -44.22 15.28 55.22
C PHE A 6 -43.80 16.70 55.63
N LEU A 7 -43.69 16.90 56.95
CA LEU A 7 -42.77 17.87 57.54
C LEU A 7 -41.55 17.10 58.03
N ARG A 8 -40.35 17.61 57.73
CA ARG A 8 -39.23 17.87 58.67
C ARG A 8 -37.85 17.70 58.03
N SER A 9 -37.04 18.74 58.27
CA SER A 9 -35.62 18.70 58.66
C SER A 9 -34.60 18.16 57.66
N LEU A 10 -33.32 18.55 57.69
CA LEU A 10 -32.53 19.70 58.13
C LEU A 10 -31.11 19.31 57.70
N SER A 11 -30.35 20.27 57.18
CA SER A 11 -28.87 20.41 57.25
C SER A 11 -27.94 19.24 56.82
N ARG A 12 -26.99 19.56 55.92
CA ARG A 12 -25.51 19.61 56.16
C ARG A 12 -24.75 19.61 54.82
N LEU A 13 -23.85 20.58 54.65
CA LEU A 13 -22.81 20.62 53.62
C LEU A 13 -21.89 19.38 53.73
N PRO A 14 -21.31 18.93 52.61
CA PRO A 14 -19.90 19.27 52.40
C PRO A 14 -19.56 19.73 50.99
N THR A 15 -18.67 20.71 50.96
CA THR A 15 -17.88 21.23 49.84
C THR A 15 -17.28 20.09 49.02
N VAL A 16 -17.85 19.79 47.86
CA VAL A 16 -17.21 18.95 46.85
C VAL A 16 -16.12 19.79 46.19
N ARG A 17 -14.87 19.55 46.60
CA ARG A 17 -13.68 19.95 45.84
C ARG A 17 -13.85 19.44 44.41
N ARG A 18 -14.04 20.38 43.49
CA ARG A 18 -14.02 20.15 42.04
C ARG A 18 -12.59 19.71 41.71
N SER A 19 -12.39 18.39 41.64
CA SER A 19 -11.18 17.80 41.07
C SER A 19 -11.12 18.27 39.63
N THR A 20 -10.22 19.21 39.35
CA THR A 20 -9.73 19.48 38.00
C THR A 20 -9.09 18.19 37.51
N ASN A 21 -9.87 17.38 36.81
CA ASN A 21 -9.36 16.35 35.95
C ASN A 21 -8.50 17.07 34.91
N LEU A 22 -7.19 17.11 35.18
CA LEU A 22 -6.19 17.33 34.15
C LEU A 22 -6.44 16.22 33.14
N SER A 23 -7.09 16.57 32.03
CA SER A 23 -7.10 15.78 30.82
C SER A 23 -5.62 15.63 30.46
N MET A 24 -5.02 14.54 30.92
CA MET A 24 -3.68 14.13 30.57
C MET A 24 -3.77 13.81 29.08
N VAL A 25 -3.53 14.83 28.26
CA VAL A 25 -3.34 14.69 26.83
C VAL A 25 -2.12 13.80 26.72
N THR A 26 -2.37 12.51 26.46
CA THR A 26 -1.31 11.57 26.15
C THR A 26 -0.51 12.21 25.02
N PRO A 27 0.80 12.48 25.18
CA PRO A 27 1.59 13.03 24.10
C PRO A 27 1.41 12.12 22.89
N LEU A 28 1.11 12.72 21.74
CA LEU A 28 1.04 12.00 20.47
C LEU A 28 2.33 11.17 20.37
N PRO A 29 2.26 9.86 20.03
CA PRO A 29 3.47 9.07 19.84
C PRO A 29 4.42 9.84 18.93
N ALA A 30 5.68 9.98 19.34
CA ALA A 30 6.68 10.63 18.50
C ALA A 30 6.63 9.96 17.12
N GLN A 31 6.44 10.75 16.07
CA GLN A 31 6.45 10.20 14.72
C GLN A 31 7.85 9.66 14.47
N SER A 32 7.93 8.40 14.03
CA SER A 32 9.20 7.87 13.58
C SER A 32 9.62 8.59 12.30
N GLN A 33 10.94 8.65 12.06
CA GLN A 33 11.48 9.16 10.81
C GLN A 33 10.86 8.45 9.59
N PHE A 34 10.63 7.14 9.70
CA PHE A 34 9.91 6.37 8.68
C PHE A 34 8.50 6.92 8.45
N SER A 35 7.73 7.16 9.51
CA SER A 35 6.38 7.70 9.41
C SER A 35 6.38 9.04 8.67
N GLU A 36 7.30 9.95 8.99
CA GLU A 36 7.39 11.27 8.37
C GLU A 36 7.70 11.17 6.87
N GLU A 37 8.78 10.47 6.51
CA GLU A 37 9.25 10.35 5.12
C GLU A 37 8.21 9.66 4.22
N VAL A 38 7.60 8.57 4.71
CA VAL A 38 6.59 7.84 3.94
C VAL A 38 5.30 8.65 3.81
N THR A 39 4.89 9.34 4.88
CA THR A 39 3.70 10.22 4.84
C THR A 39 3.90 11.34 3.83
N GLU A 40 5.07 11.98 3.80
CA GLU A 40 5.41 13.03 2.84
C GLU A 40 5.30 12.50 1.40
N LYS A 41 5.90 11.34 1.10
CA LYS A 41 5.86 10.75 -0.24
C LYS A 41 4.44 10.36 -0.67
N LEU A 42 3.66 9.75 0.21
CA LEU A 42 2.27 9.38 -0.08
C LEU A 42 1.39 10.61 -0.30
N ASN A 43 1.62 11.69 0.45
CA ASN A 43 0.92 12.96 0.25
C ASN A 43 1.33 13.64 -1.06
N ALA A 44 2.60 13.60 -1.44
CA ALA A 44 3.08 14.10 -2.73
C ALA A 44 2.42 13.34 -3.91
N LEU A 45 2.36 12.00 -3.82
CA LEU A 45 1.68 11.15 -4.83
C LEU A 45 0.19 11.49 -4.99
N ARG A 46 -0.47 11.87 -3.90
CA ARG A 46 -1.87 12.29 -3.89
C ARG A 46 -2.06 13.71 -4.42
N ALA A 47 -1.12 14.61 -4.13
CA ALA A 47 -1.16 16.00 -4.57
C ALA A 47 -0.75 16.17 -6.04
N SER A 48 -0.09 15.18 -6.62
CA SER A 48 0.22 15.14 -8.05
C SER A 48 -1.08 15.27 -8.86
N GLU A 49 -1.23 16.38 -9.59
CA GLU A 49 -2.38 16.67 -10.45
C GLU A 49 -2.46 15.75 -11.69
N CYS A 50 -1.48 14.86 -11.86
CA CYS A 50 -1.42 13.92 -12.97
C CYS A 50 -2.58 12.91 -12.90
N GLU A 51 -3.08 12.52 -14.07
CA GLU A 51 -4.00 11.39 -14.19
C GLU A 51 -3.39 10.18 -13.48
N TYR A 52 -4.05 9.71 -12.42
CA TYR A 52 -3.61 8.52 -11.70
C TYR A 52 -3.38 7.37 -12.69
N ALA A 53 -2.26 6.67 -12.55
CA ALA A 53 -1.78 5.65 -13.49
C ALA A 53 -1.19 6.14 -14.84
N SER A 54 -0.87 7.43 -14.98
CA SER A 54 0.07 7.88 -16.02
C SER A 54 1.47 7.29 -15.78
N ALA A 55 2.28 7.18 -16.83
CA ALA A 55 3.63 6.61 -16.73
C ALA A 55 4.53 7.39 -15.76
N SER A 56 4.49 8.73 -15.79
CA SER A 56 5.24 9.59 -14.85
C SER A 56 4.81 9.36 -13.40
N TRP A 57 3.50 9.29 -13.15
CA TRP A 57 2.98 9.03 -11.82
C TRP A 57 3.36 7.63 -11.31
N LEU A 58 3.37 6.61 -12.17
CA LEU A 58 3.83 5.27 -11.81
C LEU A 58 5.34 5.24 -11.47
N VAL A 59 6.15 6.09 -12.11
CA VAL A 59 7.56 6.26 -11.73
C VAL A 59 7.68 6.86 -10.32
N GLU A 60 6.88 7.87 -9.99
CA GLU A 60 6.85 8.44 -8.63
C GLU A 60 6.44 7.39 -7.58
N VAL A 61 5.52 6.48 -7.94
CA VAL A 61 5.11 5.35 -7.08
C VAL A 61 6.27 4.38 -6.84
N LEU A 62 7.08 4.09 -7.86
CA LEU A 62 8.30 3.29 -7.70
C LEU A 62 9.33 3.99 -6.81
N ASP A 63 9.53 5.29 -6.99
CA ASP A 63 10.46 6.07 -6.17
C ASP A 63 10.06 6.04 -4.69
N ALA A 64 8.77 6.21 -4.40
CA ALA A 64 8.23 6.07 -3.05
C ALA A 64 8.47 4.66 -2.47
N THR A 65 8.29 3.62 -3.29
CA THR A 65 8.52 2.22 -2.90
C THR A 65 9.99 1.94 -2.61
N ILE A 66 10.89 2.42 -3.47
CA ILE A 66 12.33 2.26 -3.29
C ILE A 66 12.78 2.96 -2.01
N LEU A 67 12.25 4.16 -1.75
CA LEU A 67 12.52 4.89 -0.52
C LEU A 67 12.06 4.08 0.70
N THR A 68 10.82 3.58 0.73
CA THR A 68 10.33 2.82 1.90
C THR A 68 11.13 1.54 2.14
N GLN A 69 11.54 0.87 1.06
CA GLN A 69 12.38 -0.33 1.12
C GLN A 69 13.79 -0.02 1.66
N LYS A 70 14.39 1.11 1.26
CA LYS A 70 15.67 1.56 1.79
C LYS A 70 15.60 1.88 3.29
N VAL A 71 14.59 2.63 3.71
CA VAL A 71 14.42 2.96 5.13
C VAL A 71 14.20 1.70 5.97
N ALA A 72 13.37 0.76 5.49
CA ALA A 72 13.18 -0.52 6.16
C ALA A 72 14.49 -1.32 6.28
N GLN A 73 15.30 -1.36 5.21
CA GLN A 73 16.62 -2.00 5.24
C GLN A 73 17.55 -1.34 6.26
N GLU A 74 17.58 -0.01 6.33
CA GLU A 74 18.38 0.73 7.30
C GLU A 74 17.96 0.39 8.74
N GLN A 75 16.65 0.26 9.00
CA GLN A 75 16.15 -0.15 10.31
C GLN A 75 16.52 -1.58 10.68
N VAL A 76 16.54 -2.51 9.71
CA VAL A 76 17.04 -3.87 9.92
C VAL A 76 18.53 -3.86 10.28
N ILE A 77 19.35 -3.09 9.56
CA ILE A 77 20.79 -2.98 9.81
C ILE A 77 21.05 -2.38 11.20
N LYS A 78 20.35 -1.27 11.53
CA LYS A 78 20.42 -0.62 12.85
C LYS A 78 20.06 -1.60 13.96
N SER A 79 18.95 -2.32 13.80
CA SER A 79 18.49 -3.31 14.78
C SER A 79 19.45 -4.48 14.94
N ALA A 80 20.03 -4.97 13.83
CA ALA A 80 21.02 -6.05 13.86
C ALA A 80 22.37 -5.64 14.50
N SER A 81 22.73 -4.35 14.41
CA SER A 81 23.95 -3.81 15.02
C SER A 81 23.85 -3.64 16.54
N ASN A 82 22.63 -3.57 17.09
CA ASN A 82 22.38 -3.52 18.52
C ASN A 82 22.37 -4.95 19.09
N VAL A 83 23.18 -5.20 20.13
CA VAL A 83 23.81 -6.49 20.48
C VAL A 83 22.86 -7.67 20.83
N THR A 84 21.53 -7.51 20.80
CA THR A 84 20.63 -8.68 20.92
C THR A 84 19.29 -8.40 20.24
N LEU A 85 19.11 -8.91 19.01
CA LEU A 85 17.79 -9.05 18.41
C LEU A 85 16.96 -10.02 19.25
N SER A 86 15.76 -9.61 19.64
CA SER A 86 14.81 -10.50 20.29
C SER A 86 14.41 -11.64 19.35
N LYS A 87 13.86 -12.74 19.88
CA LYS A 87 13.31 -13.82 19.03
C LYS A 87 12.23 -13.28 18.09
N LEU A 88 11.44 -12.33 18.57
CA LEU A 88 10.37 -11.70 17.81
C LEU A 88 10.90 -10.86 16.65
N ASP A 89 11.97 -10.09 16.88
CA ASP A 89 12.59 -9.28 15.81
C ASP A 89 13.13 -10.17 14.70
N LYS A 90 13.76 -11.30 15.08
CA LYS A 90 14.25 -12.28 14.11
C LYS A 90 13.12 -12.86 13.26
N GLU A 91 12.05 -13.31 13.90
CA GLU A 91 10.86 -13.85 13.20
C GLU A 91 10.23 -12.80 12.28
N THR A 92 10.16 -11.54 12.72
CA THR A 92 9.60 -10.43 11.93
C THR A 92 10.48 -10.11 10.72
N ILE A 93 11.80 -10.06 10.90
CA ILE A 93 12.77 -9.85 9.82
C ILE A 93 12.73 -11.03 8.83
N GLU A 94 12.72 -12.28 9.31
CA GLU A 94 12.60 -13.47 8.47
C GLU A 94 11.33 -13.45 7.62
N SER A 95 10.17 -13.15 8.24
CA SER A 95 8.92 -12.99 7.50
C SER A 95 8.98 -11.86 6.46
N TYR A 96 9.62 -10.74 6.78
CA TYR A 96 9.79 -9.63 5.84
C TYR A 96 10.68 -10.01 4.66
N LEU A 97 11.75 -10.78 4.89
CA LEU A 97 12.62 -11.27 3.82
C LEU A 97 11.91 -12.29 2.92
N GLU A 98 11.07 -13.17 3.48
CA GLU A 98 10.19 -14.04 2.70
C GLU A 98 9.23 -13.21 1.82
N ASP A 99 8.60 -12.19 2.38
CA ASP A 99 7.70 -11.29 1.63
C ASP A 99 8.47 -10.57 0.49
N ASN A 100 9.75 -10.20 0.70
CA ASN A 100 10.56 -9.61 -0.37
C ASN A 100 10.94 -10.58 -1.49
N ILE A 101 11.08 -11.88 -1.20
CA ILE A 101 11.27 -12.88 -2.26
C ILE A 101 10.01 -12.94 -3.15
N GLU A 102 8.82 -12.96 -2.54
CA GLU A 102 7.57 -12.91 -3.29
C GLU A 102 7.40 -11.60 -4.08
N LEU A 103 7.88 -10.47 -3.52
CA LEU A 103 7.87 -9.17 -4.18
C LEU A 103 8.80 -9.15 -5.41
N LEU A 104 10.02 -9.69 -5.29
CA LEU A 104 10.96 -9.80 -6.41
C LEU A 104 10.40 -10.67 -7.54
N ASP A 105 9.78 -11.79 -7.19
CA ASP A 105 9.06 -12.65 -8.13
C ASP A 105 7.94 -11.88 -8.85
N ALA A 106 7.19 -11.04 -8.13
CA ALA A 106 6.16 -10.21 -8.72
C ALA A 106 6.75 -9.15 -9.67
N CYS A 107 7.84 -8.49 -9.27
CA CYS A 107 8.56 -7.54 -10.12
C CYS A 107 9.06 -8.21 -11.41
N ASN A 108 9.62 -9.42 -11.33
CA ASN A 108 10.01 -10.18 -12.52
C ASN A 108 8.82 -10.43 -13.45
N GLY A 109 7.65 -10.81 -12.90
CA GLY A 109 6.43 -10.96 -13.69
C GLY A 109 5.93 -9.65 -14.32
N LEU A 110 6.15 -8.50 -13.68
CA LEU A 110 5.84 -7.19 -14.25
C LEU A 110 6.79 -6.83 -15.40
N VAL A 111 8.09 -7.13 -15.27
CA VAL A 111 9.08 -6.95 -16.33
C VAL A 111 8.72 -7.80 -17.56
N GLU A 112 8.40 -9.07 -17.37
CA GLU A 112 7.93 -9.95 -18.46
C GLU A 112 6.69 -9.38 -19.17
N LYS A 113 5.78 -8.76 -18.40
CA LYS A 113 4.57 -8.14 -18.96
C LYS A 113 4.89 -6.89 -19.76
N ILE A 114 5.81 -6.05 -19.30
CA ILE A 114 6.31 -4.89 -20.04
C ILE A 114 6.94 -5.34 -21.35
N ASP A 115 7.76 -6.39 -21.35
CA ASP A 115 8.39 -6.92 -22.56
C ASP A 115 7.36 -7.41 -23.60
N VAL A 116 6.26 -8.03 -23.14
CA VAL A 116 5.18 -8.45 -24.04
C VAL A 116 4.42 -7.24 -24.60
N ILE A 117 4.20 -6.19 -23.80
CA ILE A 117 3.59 -4.94 -24.28
C ILE A 117 4.49 -4.25 -25.32
N HIS A 118 5.81 -4.21 -25.12
CA HIS A 118 6.73 -3.69 -26.13
C HIS A 118 6.63 -4.47 -27.45
N LYS A 119 6.60 -5.81 -27.38
CA LYS A 119 6.39 -6.65 -28.59
C LYS A 119 5.05 -6.38 -29.26
N TYR A 120 4.01 -6.11 -28.49
CA TYR A 120 2.69 -5.74 -29.01
C TYR A 120 2.75 -4.40 -29.75
N ASP A 121 3.37 -3.39 -29.16
CA ASP A 121 3.55 -2.08 -29.80
C ASP A 121 4.38 -2.18 -31.09
N ASP A 122 5.51 -2.89 -31.07
CA ASP A 122 6.33 -3.14 -32.26
C ASP A 122 5.52 -3.80 -33.40
N THR A 123 4.68 -4.78 -33.04
CA THR A 123 3.78 -5.47 -33.98
C THR A 123 2.75 -4.49 -34.56
N LEU A 124 2.12 -3.66 -33.73
CA LEU A 124 1.17 -2.63 -34.18
C LEU A 124 1.83 -1.62 -35.12
N GLN A 125 3.01 -1.12 -34.77
CA GLN A 125 3.76 -0.21 -35.62
C GLN A 125 4.13 -0.84 -36.97
N SER A 126 4.43 -2.14 -36.99
CA SER A 126 4.65 -2.91 -38.22
C SER A 126 3.38 -3.02 -39.08
N ILE A 127 2.22 -3.26 -38.46
CA ILE A 127 0.91 -3.29 -39.13
C ILE A 127 0.59 -1.95 -39.75
N VAL A 128 0.73 -0.85 -38.99
CA VAL A 128 0.44 0.51 -39.48
C VAL A 128 1.31 0.82 -40.70
N ARG A 129 2.61 0.50 -40.64
CA ARG A 129 3.52 0.65 -41.78
C ARG A 129 3.15 -0.23 -42.97
N SER A 130 2.70 -1.46 -42.73
CA SER A 130 2.32 -2.41 -43.78
C SER A 130 0.95 -2.13 -44.38
N LEU A 131 0.02 -1.53 -43.65
CA LEU A 131 -1.26 -1.05 -44.17
C LEU A 131 -1.08 0.17 -45.07
N ALA A 132 -0.07 1.00 -44.80
CA ALA A 132 0.33 2.10 -45.68
C ALA A 132 0.92 1.62 -47.02
N ILE A 133 1.31 0.35 -47.13
CA ILE A 133 1.90 -0.26 -48.33
C ILE A 133 1.00 -1.43 -48.75
N GLU A 134 -0.02 -1.15 -49.57
CA GLU A 134 -1.10 -2.07 -49.97
C GLU A 134 -0.70 -3.57 -50.05
N GLY A 135 -1.35 -4.42 -49.24
CA GLY A 135 -1.52 -5.85 -49.58
C GLY A 135 -1.06 -6.92 -48.60
N ARG A 136 -0.46 -6.62 -47.44
CA ARG A 136 -0.01 -7.67 -46.46
C ARG A 136 -0.67 -7.62 -45.09
N SER A 137 -1.91 -7.13 -45.00
CA SER A 137 -2.57 -6.89 -43.70
C SER A 137 -2.99 -8.15 -42.94
N GLN A 138 -3.32 -9.25 -43.63
CA GLN A 138 -4.03 -10.37 -42.99
C GLN A 138 -3.16 -11.29 -42.13
N GLU A 139 -1.87 -11.47 -42.48
CA GLU A 139 -0.93 -12.27 -41.68
C GLU A 139 -0.48 -11.52 -40.43
N ILE A 140 -0.24 -10.21 -40.55
CA ILE A 140 0.22 -9.37 -39.44
C ILE A 140 -0.92 -9.12 -38.44
N LEU A 141 -2.17 -9.03 -38.89
CA LEU A 141 -3.35 -9.00 -38.00
C LEU A 141 -3.50 -10.29 -37.18
N LYS A 142 -3.18 -11.46 -37.75
CA LYS A 142 -3.18 -12.74 -37.00
C LYS A 142 -2.07 -12.76 -35.95
N GLU A 143 -0.93 -12.16 -36.23
CA GLU A 143 0.17 -12.01 -35.26
C GLU A 143 -0.22 -11.07 -34.11
N CYS A 144 -0.87 -9.94 -34.41
CA CYS A 144 -1.43 -9.02 -33.41
C CYS A 144 -2.37 -9.73 -32.44
N SER A 145 -3.34 -10.50 -32.96
CA SER A 145 -4.30 -11.24 -32.14
C SER A 145 -3.63 -12.29 -31.25
N LYS A 146 -2.52 -12.90 -31.71
CA LYS A 146 -1.73 -13.83 -30.86
C LYS A 146 -1.06 -13.08 -29.71
N VAL A 147 -0.49 -11.90 -29.97
CA VAL A 147 0.16 -11.10 -28.92
C VAL A 147 -0.89 -10.58 -27.93
N GLU A 148 -2.07 -10.13 -28.38
CA GLU A 148 -3.18 -9.77 -27.49
C GLU A 148 -3.60 -10.94 -26.58
N ALA A 149 -3.66 -12.16 -27.13
CA ALA A 149 -3.96 -13.36 -26.35
C ALA A 149 -2.86 -13.68 -25.31
N GLN A 150 -1.59 -13.44 -25.64
CA GLN A 150 -0.47 -13.57 -24.70
C GLN A 150 -0.58 -12.53 -23.57
N CYS A 151 -0.90 -11.28 -23.90
CA CYS A 151 -1.16 -10.24 -22.92
C CYS A 151 -2.29 -10.61 -21.95
N ALA A 152 -3.40 -11.15 -22.48
CA ALA A 152 -4.53 -11.59 -21.66
C ALA A 152 -4.21 -12.84 -20.81
N ALA A 153 -3.26 -13.68 -21.23
CA ALA A 153 -2.79 -14.81 -20.43
C ALA A 153 -1.92 -14.37 -19.25
N LEU A 154 -1.15 -13.29 -19.43
CA LEU A 154 -0.28 -12.70 -18.38
C LEU A 154 -1.05 -11.98 -17.27
N ASP A 155 -2.33 -11.64 -17.48
CA ASP A 155 -3.20 -11.18 -16.40
C ASP A 155 -3.38 -12.25 -15.28
N LYS A 156 -2.96 -13.50 -15.52
CA LYS A 156 -2.94 -14.59 -14.53
C LYS A 156 -1.70 -14.61 -13.62
N CYS A 157 -0.77 -13.65 -13.71
CA CYS A 157 0.34 -13.50 -12.75
C CYS A 157 -0.10 -13.07 -11.33
N SER A 158 -1.39 -12.79 -11.15
CA SER A 158 -2.03 -12.35 -9.91
C SER A 158 -1.88 -13.22 -8.65
N PRO A 159 -1.75 -14.58 -8.68
CA PRO A 159 -1.85 -15.38 -7.47
C PRO A 159 -0.80 -15.06 -6.41
N LYS A 160 0.43 -14.70 -6.82
CA LYS A 160 1.52 -14.37 -5.90
C LYS A 160 1.32 -12.99 -5.26
N LEU A 161 0.92 -12.00 -6.04
CA LEU A 161 0.55 -10.67 -5.52
C LEU A 161 -0.67 -10.73 -4.58
N CYS A 162 -1.62 -11.61 -4.86
CA CYS A 162 -2.74 -11.86 -3.94
C CYS A 162 -2.30 -12.51 -2.62
N ARG A 163 -1.22 -13.32 -2.60
CA ARG A 163 -0.68 -13.90 -1.35
C ARG A 163 -0.01 -12.85 -0.48
N LEU A 164 0.82 -11.99 -1.07
CA LEU A 164 1.46 -10.86 -0.40
C LEU A 164 0.44 -9.98 0.35
N MET A 165 -0.73 -9.74 -0.24
CA MET A 165 -1.80 -8.96 0.38
C MET A 165 -2.69 -9.75 1.35
N GLY A 166 -2.76 -11.07 1.20
CA GLY A 166 -3.62 -11.93 2.02
C GLY A 166 -2.97 -12.36 3.34
N ARG A 167 -1.65 -12.16 3.50
CA ARG A 167 -0.93 -12.55 4.70
C ARG A 167 -1.41 -11.69 5.87
N LYS A 168 -2.16 -12.30 6.78
CA LYS A 168 -2.59 -11.64 8.01
C LYS A 168 -1.37 -11.35 8.86
N GLU A 169 -1.13 -10.08 9.10
CA GLU A 169 -0.18 -9.60 10.09
C GLU A 169 -0.56 -10.17 11.46
N THR A 170 0.39 -10.86 12.09
CA THR A 170 0.25 -11.39 13.45
C THR A 170 0.24 -10.22 14.41
N THR A 171 -0.85 -10.07 15.17
CA THR A 171 -0.96 -8.98 16.16
C THR A 171 -0.02 -9.29 17.32
N HIS A 172 1.13 -8.64 17.37
CA HIS A 172 2.08 -8.76 18.49
C HIS A 172 2.04 -7.53 19.39
N VAL A 173 2.31 -7.75 20.68
CA VAL A 173 2.45 -6.69 21.68
C VAL A 173 3.94 -6.33 21.76
N TYR A 174 4.31 -5.18 21.20
CA TYR A 174 5.69 -4.69 21.19
C TYR A 174 6.09 -4.18 22.58
N GLN A 175 7.30 -4.49 23.04
CA GLN A 175 7.76 -4.19 24.39
C GLN A 175 8.77 -3.02 24.47
N GLY A 176 9.00 -2.30 23.36
CA GLY A 176 9.86 -1.13 23.34
C GLY A 176 9.65 -0.24 22.11
N GLU A 177 10.18 0.98 22.16
CA GLU A 177 10.15 1.96 21.06
C GLU A 177 10.91 1.44 19.83
N GLN A 178 12.04 0.76 20.03
CA GLN A 178 12.85 0.21 18.93
C GLN A 178 12.12 -0.92 18.18
N ASP A 179 11.41 -1.79 18.90
CA ASP A 179 10.59 -2.86 18.30
C ASP A 179 9.44 -2.27 17.46
N LEU A 180 8.87 -1.15 17.93
CA LEU A 180 7.82 -0.42 17.23
C LEU A 180 8.36 0.24 15.94
N GLU A 181 9.53 0.88 15.98
CA GLU A 181 10.17 1.49 14.80
C GLU A 181 10.49 0.45 13.72
N LEU A 182 11.11 -0.68 14.11
CA LEU A 182 11.43 -1.75 13.18
C LEU A 182 10.15 -2.32 12.56
N HIS A 183 9.15 -2.66 13.39
CA HIS A 183 7.90 -3.20 12.89
C HIS A 183 7.16 -2.22 11.97
N GLU A 184 7.11 -0.93 12.34
CA GLU A 184 6.51 0.11 11.52
C GLU A 184 7.18 0.19 10.14
N ALA A 185 8.51 0.20 10.10
CA ALA A 185 9.25 0.30 8.85
C ALA A 185 9.05 -0.93 7.95
N LEU A 186 9.09 -2.14 8.53
CA LEU A 186 8.88 -3.39 7.78
C LEU A 186 7.45 -3.51 7.24
N SER A 187 6.45 -3.24 8.09
CA SER A 187 5.03 -3.29 7.69
C SER A 187 4.71 -2.23 6.64
N GLY A 188 5.12 -0.99 6.84
CA GLY A 188 4.86 0.10 5.90
C GLY A 188 5.56 -0.10 4.56
N SER A 189 6.82 -0.55 4.56
CA SER A 189 7.55 -0.88 3.34
C SER A 189 6.87 -1.98 2.53
N ARG A 190 6.37 -3.02 3.21
CA ARG A 190 5.60 -4.09 2.57
C ARG A 190 4.29 -3.57 1.98
N GLU A 191 3.54 -2.77 2.72
CA GLU A 191 2.25 -2.25 2.25
C GLU A 191 2.40 -1.32 1.04
N VAL A 192 3.39 -0.42 1.06
CA VAL A 192 3.67 0.47 -0.07
C VAL A 192 4.11 -0.34 -1.29
N ALA A 193 5.05 -1.28 -1.12
CA ALA A 193 5.50 -2.13 -2.23
C ALA A 193 4.36 -2.96 -2.84
N SER A 194 3.50 -3.52 -2.00
CA SER A 194 2.34 -4.27 -2.43
C SER A 194 1.37 -3.39 -3.22
N MET A 195 1.05 -2.18 -2.73
CA MET A 195 0.22 -1.22 -3.45
C MET A 195 0.82 -0.92 -4.83
N SER A 196 2.12 -0.65 -4.90
CA SER A 196 2.82 -0.34 -6.14
C SER A 196 2.71 -1.47 -7.15
N CYS A 197 2.98 -2.72 -6.75
CA CYS A 197 2.83 -3.85 -7.66
C CYS A 197 1.39 -4.01 -8.18
N ASN A 198 0.38 -3.74 -7.36
CA ASN A 198 -1.01 -3.75 -7.82
C ASN A 198 -1.29 -2.65 -8.85
N LEU A 199 -0.75 -1.45 -8.63
CA LEU A 199 -0.88 -0.34 -9.57
C LEU A 199 -0.23 -0.68 -10.91
N PHE A 200 0.96 -1.26 -10.91
CA PHE A 200 1.61 -1.73 -12.13
C PHE A 200 0.84 -2.86 -12.80
N GLN A 201 0.39 -3.86 -12.05
CA GLN A 201 -0.40 -4.95 -12.61
C GLN A 201 -1.65 -4.42 -13.33
N ARG A 202 -2.31 -3.43 -12.72
CA ARG A 202 -3.49 -2.77 -13.27
C ARG A 202 -3.16 -1.91 -14.49
N ALA A 203 -2.12 -1.07 -14.41
CA ALA A 203 -1.70 -0.21 -15.51
C ALA A 203 -1.29 -1.00 -16.76
N LEU A 204 -0.69 -2.17 -16.55
CA LEU A 204 -0.27 -3.07 -17.61
C LEU A 204 -1.38 -4.04 -18.06
N SER A 205 -2.56 -4.03 -17.45
CA SER A 205 -3.65 -4.94 -17.84
C SER A 205 -4.49 -4.37 -18.98
N PHE A 206 -4.76 -5.21 -19.98
CA PHE A 206 -5.65 -4.89 -21.10
C PHE A 206 -7.12 -4.90 -20.70
N LYS A 207 -7.46 -5.52 -19.56
CA LYS A 207 -8.83 -5.57 -19.01
C LYS A 207 -8.87 -4.79 -17.70
N SER A 208 -9.26 -3.52 -17.75
CA SER A 208 -9.28 -2.60 -16.60
C SER A 208 -10.29 -2.91 -15.47
N ARG A 209 -10.80 -4.15 -15.37
CA ARG A 209 -11.99 -4.48 -14.57
C ARG A 209 -11.74 -4.70 -13.09
N GLN A 210 -10.51 -4.86 -12.63
CA GLN A 210 -10.23 -5.09 -11.20
C GLN A 210 -10.08 -3.75 -10.45
N GLY A 211 -10.90 -3.59 -9.39
CA GLY A 211 -10.69 -2.52 -8.40
C GLY A 211 -9.40 -2.75 -7.61
N LEU A 212 -8.87 -1.72 -6.97
CA LEU A 212 -7.72 -1.92 -6.09
C LEU A 212 -8.18 -2.68 -4.85
N LEU A 213 -7.39 -3.69 -4.47
CA LEU A 213 -7.59 -4.39 -3.23
C LEU A 213 -7.32 -3.41 -2.08
N LYS A 214 -8.26 -3.33 -1.14
CA LYS A 214 -8.11 -2.49 0.04
C LYS A 214 -7.05 -3.13 0.93
N SER A 215 -5.90 -2.47 1.09
CA SER A 215 -5.05 -2.79 2.23
C SER A 215 -5.79 -2.35 3.48
N ARG A 216 -5.67 -3.12 4.56
CA ARG A 216 -6.17 -2.68 5.86
C ARG A 216 -5.02 -2.83 6.84
N SER A 217 -4.15 -1.83 6.86
CA SER A 217 -3.21 -1.65 7.95
C SER A 217 -3.99 -1.66 9.28
N LYS A 218 -3.49 -2.41 10.25
CA LYS A 218 -4.06 -2.38 11.62
C LYS A 218 -3.38 -1.33 12.48
N LEU A 219 -2.25 -0.79 12.03
CA LEU A 219 -1.48 0.23 12.72
C LEU A 219 -2.09 1.61 12.46
N SER A 220 -2.42 2.32 13.54
CA SER A 220 -2.90 3.70 13.49
C SER A 220 -1.72 4.68 13.39
N THR A 221 -0.89 4.53 12.36
CA THR A 221 0.23 5.43 12.04
C THR A 221 -0.20 6.48 11.01
N THR A 222 0.54 7.59 10.91
CA THR A 222 0.20 8.65 9.94
C THR A 222 0.38 8.20 8.50
N TRP A 223 1.44 7.43 8.22
CA TRP A 223 1.66 6.88 6.88
C TRP A 223 0.51 5.97 6.45
N SER A 224 -0.09 5.23 7.39
CA SER A 224 -1.17 4.29 7.07
C SER A 224 -2.48 5.02 6.77
N SER A 225 -2.76 6.15 7.42
CA SER A 225 -3.86 7.04 7.03
C SER A 225 -3.65 7.59 5.62
N SER A 226 -2.46 8.14 5.33
CA SER A 226 -2.12 8.66 4.00
C SER A 226 -2.20 7.59 2.91
N LEU A 227 -1.77 6.36 3.20
CA LEU A 227 -1.86 5.24 2.28
C LEU A 227 -3.32 4.85 2.00
N ASN A 228 -4.14 4.76 3.05
CA ASN A 228 -5.57 4.48 2.93
C ASN A 228 -6.29 5.57 2.12
N GLU A 229 -6.00 6.84 2.38
CA GLU A 229 -6.54 7.97 1.63
C GLU A 229 -6.15 7.93 0.15
N LEU A 230 -4.88 7.60 -0.15
CA LEU A 230 -4.41 7.39 -1.52
C LEU A 230 -5.16 6.24 -2.20
N GLN A 231 -5.31 5.09 -1.52
CA GLN A 231 -6.06 3.94 -2.04
C GLN A 231 -7.54 4.25 -2.30
N VAL A 232 -8.16 5.09 -1.47
CA VAL A 232 -9.53 5.57 -1.70
C VAL A 232 -9.58 6.45 -2.95
N ALA A 233 -8.70 7.45 -3.07
CA ALA A 233 -8.65 8.33 -4.24
C ALA A 233 -8.44 7.55 -5.55
N LEU A 234 -7.56 6.55 -5.53
CA LEU A 234 -7.29 5.68 -6.67
C LEU A 234 -8.50 4.81 -7.05
N ASN A 235 -9.26 4.34 -6.07
CA ASN A 235 -10.49 3.59 -6.31
C ASN A 235 -11.61 4.48 -6.85
N ASP A 236 -11.72 5.72 -6.39
CA ASP A 236 -12.71 6.67 -6.89
C ASP A 236 -12.43 7.09 -8.34
N GLU A 237 -11.16 7.35 -8.68
CA GLU A 237 -10.73 7.58 -10.07
C GLU A 237 -11.02 6.36 -10.96
N ALA A 238 -10.71 5.17 -10.46
CA ALA A 238 -10.97 3.91 -11.12
C ALA A 238 -12.45 3.71 -11.47
N GLU A 239 -13.37 4.07 -10.57
CA GLU A 239 -14.80 4.00 -10.83
C GLU A 239 -15.29 5.13 -11.76
N ARG A 240 -14.66 6.32 -11.71
CA ARG A 240 -14.94 7.40 -12.66
C ARG A 240 -14.65 6.98 -14.10
N ARG A 241 -13.53 6.28 -14.36
CA ARG A 241 -13.16 5.80 -15.71
C ARG A 241 -14.05 4.68 -16.26
N LYS A 242 -14.90 4.07 -15.44
CA LYS A 242 -15.85 3.01 -15.87
C LYS A 242 -17.19 3.55 -16.36
N LYS A 243 -17.53 4.80 -16.03
CA LYS A 243 -18.79 5.46 -16.39
C LYS A 243 -18.64 6.19 -17.73
#